data_AF-A0A3P6DDK3-F1
#
_entry.id   AF-A0A3P6DDK3-F1
#
_cell.length_a   1.000
_cell.length_b   1.000
_cell.length_c   1.000
_cell.angle_alpha   90.00
_cell.angle_beta   90.00
_cell.angle_gamma   90.00
#
_symmetry.space_group_name_H-M   'P 1'
#
loop_
_entity.id
_entity.type
_entity.pdbx_description
1 polymer ?
#
loop_
_entity_poly.entity_id
_entity_poly.type
_entity_poly.pdbx_seq_one_letter_code
_entity_poly.pdbx_strand_id
1 'polypeptide(L)'
;MVSCGVPPNIWTYNILLDGFCDNGKLEKALVIFKDMQNSEMELGIITYTIVIEGMCRASKVEDAWELFCSLDLKGVKPDVRTYTIMISGFCVKRLKQEAVALFRKMKEDGPLPNDHTYNVLIRAHLRDGDKAASAELIKGMRSFGFSAEASTFGLVTNMLHDGRLDKSFLDMLS
;
A
#
# COMPACT_ATOMS: atom_id res chain seq x y z
N MET A 1 2.02 14.95 28.69
CA MET A 1 0.64 14.48 28.38
C MET A 1 0.09 13.66 29.53
N VAL A 2 0.58 12.43 29.76
CA VAL A 2 0.16 11.59 30.90
C VAL A 2 0.50 12.23 32.25
N SER A 3 1.70 12.81 32.40
CA SER A 3 2.12 13.55 33.61
C SER A 3 1.29 14.81 33.90
N CYS A 4 0.50 15.27 32.93
CA CYS A 4 -0.39 16.42 33.06
C CYS A 4 -1.86 15.99 33.20
N GLY A 5 -2.14 14.69 33.38
CA GLY A 5 -3.49 14.14 33.50
C GLY A 5 -4.31 14.09 32.21
N VAL A 6 -3.69 14.34 31.05
CA VAL A 6 -4.37 14.25 29.75
C VAL A 6 -4.22 12.83 29.21
N PRO A 7 -5.31 12.04 29.08
CA PRO A 7 -5.22 10.68 28.58
C PRO A 7 -4.86 10.67 27.08
N PRO A 8 -4.00 9.73 26.62
CA PRO A 8 -3.76 9.53 25.20
C PRO A 8 -5.05 9.19 24.45
N ASN A 9 -5.23 9.79 23.27
CA ASN A 9 -6.33 9.48 22.37
C ASN A 9 -5.86 8.62 21.18
N ILE A 10 -6.80 8.20 20.32
CA ILE A 10 -6.52 7.37 19.13
C ILE A 10 -5.44 7.97 18.23
N TRP A 11 -5.42 9.29 18.05
CA TRP A 11 -4.42 9.98 17.22
C TRP A 11 -3.02 9.87 17.82
N THR A 12 -2.91 9.99 19.15
CA THR A 12 -1.63 9.83 19.85
C THR A 12 -1.06 8.45 19.62
N TYR A 13 -1.91 7.41 19.72
CA TYR A 13 -1.49 6.05 19.45
C TYR A 13 -1.18 5.80 17.98
N ASN A 14 -1.95 6.34 17.05
CA ASN A 14 -1.67 6.21 15.62
C ASN A 14 -0.29 6.78 15.28
N ILE A 15 0.05 7.97 15.81
CA ILE A 15 1.39 8.57 15.64
C ILE A 15 2.48 7.65 16.20
N LEU A 16 2.23 7.06 17.38
CA LEU A 16 3.19 6.17 18.02
C LEU A 16 3.38 4.87 17.23
N LEU A 17 2.29 4.26 16.74
CA LEU A 17 2.31 3.08 15.90
C LEU A 17 3.08 3.34 14.61
N ASP A 18 2.75 4.43 13.91
CA ASP A 18 3.38 4.81 12.64
C ASP A 18 4.88 5.03 12.84
N GLY A 19 5.26 5.78 13.88
CA GLY A 19 6.67 5.98 14.24
C GLY A 19 7.40 4.67 14.57
N PHE A 20 6.77 3.71 15.27
CA PHE A 20 7.41 2.41 15.52
C PHE A 20 7.55 1.59 14.23
N CYS A 21 6.54 1.56 13.37
CA CYS A 21 6.59 0.87 12.08
C CYS A 21 7.67 1.44 11.17
N ASP A 22 7.75 2.76 11.04
CA ASP A 22 8.75 3.47 10.22
C ASP A 22 10.19 3.22 10.70
N ASN A 23 10.38 3.02 12.00
CA ASN A 23 11.67 2.71 12.59
C ASN A 23 11.98 1.20 12.64
N GLY A 24 11.23 0.36 11.95
CA GLY A 24 11.44 -1.09 11.89
C GLY A 24 11.16 -1.82 13.21
N LYS A 25 10.47 -1.18 14.16
CA LYS A 25 10.15 -1.73 15.48
C LYS A 25 8.74 -2.32 15.51
N LEU A 26 8.41 -3.15 14.51
CA LEU A 26 7.07 -3.71 14.34
C LEU A 26 6.56 -4.43 15.59
N GLU A 27 7.39 -5.22 16.28
CA GLU A 27 6.95 -5.95 17.47
C GLU A 27 6.46 -5.01 18.59
N LYS A 28 7.09 -3.83 18.74
CA LYS A 28 6.61 -2.82 19.70
C LYS A 28 5.29 -2.21 19.26
N ALA A 29 5.13 -1.95 17.96
CA ALA A 29 3.88 -1.48 17.40
C ALA A 29 2.75 -2.50 17.62
N LEU A 30 3.01 -3.80 17.43
CA LEU A 30 2.00 -4.84 17.63
C LEU A 30 1.57 -4.99 19.10
N VAL A 31 2.47 -4.79 20.06
CA VAL A 31 2.12 -4.75 21.49
C VAL A 31 1.14 -3.59 21.75
N ILE A 32 1.46 -2.38 21.29
CA ILE A 32 0.61 -1.21 21.46
C ILE A 32 -0.74 -1.41 20.76
N PHE A 33 -0.74 -1.95 19.54
CA PHE A 33 -1.94 -2.24 18.80
C PHE A 33 -2.85 -3.23 19.54
N LYS A 34 -2.27 -4.27 20.15
CA LYS A 34 -3.01 -5.22 20.98
C LYS A 34 -3.60 -4.55 22.23
N ASP A 35 -2.84 -3.68 22.88
CA ASP A 35 -3.34 -2.91 24.03
C ASP A 35 -4.52 -2.00 23.63
N MET A 36 -4.43 -1.37 22.46
CA MET A 36 -5.54 -0.58 21.90
C MET A 36 -6.78 -1.45 21.62
N GLN A 37 -6.60 -2.65 21.05
CA GLN A 37 -7.69 -3.59 20.78
C GLN A 37 -8.38 -4.10 22.06
N ASN A 38 -7.66 -4.18 23.18
CA ASN A 38 -8.20 -4.60 24.48
C ASN A 38 -8.79 -3.43 25.28
N SER A 39 -8.71 -2.21 24.77
CA SER A 39 -9.27 -1.02 25.41
C SER A 39 -10.69 -0.73 24.91
N GLU A 40 -11.38 0.22 25.53
CA GLU A 40 -12.68 0.72 25.06
C GLU A 40 -12.56 1.66 23.84
N MET A 41 -11.38 1.79 23.23
CA MET A 41 -11.18 2.65 22.05
C MET A 41 -11.77 2.03 20.78
N GLU A 42 -12.57 2.80 20.07
CA GLU A 42 -13.05 2.45 18.75
C GLU A 42 -11.95 2.70 17.69
N LEU A 43 -11.38 1.62 17.16
CA LEU A 43 -10.30 1.70 16.18
C LEU A 43 -10.85 1.96 14.78
N GLY A 44 -10.38 3.04 14.15
CA GLY A 44 -10.73 3.39 12.77
C GLY A 44 -9.76 2.82 11.74
N ILE A 45 -10.10 3.01 10.45
CA ILE A 45 -9.30 2.51 9.32
C ILE A 45 -7.84 2.97 9.34
N ILE A 46 -7.57 4.17 9.84
CA ILE A 46 -6.21 4.72 9.93
C ILE A 46 -5.30 3.82 10.77
N THR A 47 -5.79 3.35 11.93
CA THR A 47 -5.02 2.49 12.83
C THR A 47 -4.65 1.17 12.15
N TYR A 48 -5.63 0.53 11.52
CA TYR A 48 -5.40 -0.72 10.81
C TYR A 48 -4.47 -0.54 9.61
N THR A 49 -4.63 0.55 8.85
CA THR A 49 -3.77 0.87 7.70
C THR A 49 -2.30 0.97 8.11
N ILE A 50 -2.01 1.65 9.23
CA ILE A 50 -0.64 1.80 9.76
C ILE A 50 -0.04 0.43 10.11
N VAL A 51 -0.81 -0.44 10.78
CA VAL A 51 -0.33 -1.76 11.20
C VAL A 51 -0.12 -2.67 9.98
N ILE A 52 -1.07 -2.68 9.05
CA ILE A 52 -0.97 -3.41 7.77
C ILE A 52 0.28 -2.96 7.00
N GLU A 53 0.52 -1.65 6.91
CA GLU A 53 1.71 -1.11 6.25
C GLU A 53 3.00 -1.56 6.94
N GLY A 54 3.04 -1.47 8.27
CA GLY A 54 4.17 -1.94 9.07
C GLY A 54 4.47 -3.42 8.85
N MET A 55 3.45 -4.27 8.82
CA MET A 55 3.57 -5.70 8.54
C MET A 55 4.11 -5.95 7.12
N CYS A 56 3.58 -5.27 6.10
CA CYS A 56 4.07 -5.36 4.73
C CYS A 56 5.56 -4.96 4.63
N ARG A 57 5.96 -3.85 5.27
CA ARG A 57 7.36 -3.38 5.30
C ARG A 57 8.30 -4.36 6.02
N ALA A 58 7.81 -5.05 7.04
CA ALA A 58 8.54 -6.12 7.74
C ALA A 58 8.50 -7.47 7.02
N SER A 59 8.03 -7.52 5.76
CA SER A 59 7.87 -8.75 4.97
C SER A 59 6.88 -9.79 5.54
N LYS A 60 6.01 -9.39 6.46
CA LYS A 60 4.92 -10.19 7.04
C LYS A 60 3.60 -9.96 6.28
N VAL A 61 3.62 -10.17 4.97
CA VAL A 61 2.50 -9.83 4.07
C VAL A 61 1.29 -10.74 4.31
N GLU A 62 1.53 -11.98 4.73
CA GLU A 62 0.50 -12.96 5.06
C GLU A 62 -0.31 -12.50 6.28
N ASP A 63 0.37 -12.07 7.35
CA ASP A 63 -0.27 -11.49 8.54
C ASP A 63 -1.02 -10.19 8.20
N ALA A 64 -0.42 -9.35 7.34
CA ALA A 64 -1.04 -8.11 6.86
C ALA A 64 -2.35 -8.40 6.10
N TRP A 65 -2.35 -9.45 5.29
CA TRP A 65 -3.53 -9.89 4.54
C TRP A 65 -4.63 -10.44 5.45
N GLU A 66 -4.28 -11.24 6.46
CA GLU A 66 -5.25 -11.70 7.45
C GLU A 66 -5.93 -10.53 8.16
N LEU A 67 -5.13 -9.53 8.58
CA LEU A 67 -5.66 -8.31 9.20
C LEU A 67 -6.56 -7.53 8.23
N PHE A 68 -6.16 -7.40 6.97
CA PHE A 68 -6.96 -6.76 5.92
C PHE A 68 -8.31 -7.46 5.71
N CYS A 69 -8.32 -8.78 5.60
CA CYS A 69 -9.56 -9.56 5.44
C CYS A 69 -10.48 -9.48 6.67
N SER A 70 -9.92 -9.22 7.85
CA SER A 70 -10.70 -9.07 9.08
C SER A 70 -11.43 -7.72 9.21
N LEU A 71 -11.14 -6.73 8.35
CA LEU A 71 -11.65 -5.37 8.47
C LEU A 71 -13.18 -5.30 8.41
N ASP A 72 -13.80 -6.03 7.49
CA ASP A 72 -15.26 -6.07 7.34
C ASP A 72 -15.94 -6.65 8.60
N LEU A 73 -15.36 -7.70 9.20
CA LEU A 73 -15.85 -8.28 10.46
C LEU A 73 -15.72 -7.31 11.65
N LYS A 74 -14.82 -6.34 11.54
CA LYS A 74 -14.61 -5.27 12.51
C LYS A 74 -15.46 -4.03 12.21
N GLY A 75 -16.29 -4.06 11.17
CA GLY A 75 -17.13 -2.94 10.75
C GLY A 75 -16.33 -1.78 10.12
N VAL A 76 -15.08 -2.01 9.72
CA VAL A 76 -14.18 -1.00 9.17
C VAL A 76 -13.99 -1.27 7.68
N LYS A 77 -14.21 -0.26 6.83
CA LYS A 77 -14.02 -0.39 5.38
C LYS A 77 -12.61 0.04 4.96
N PRO A 78 -11.90 -0.75 4.14
CA PRO A 78 -10.63 -0.33 3.57
C PRO A 78 -10.80 0.88 2.64
N ASP A 79 -9.87 1.82 2.74
CA ASP A 79 -9.79 2.98 1.84
C ASP A 79 -8.77 2.77 0.71
N VAL A 80 -8.62 3.78 -0.16
CA VAL A 80 -7.68 3.77 -1.28
C VAL A 80 -6.25 3.45 -0.81
N ARG A 81 -5.82 4.03 0.32
CA ARG A 81 -4.48 3.81 0.87
C ARG A 81 -4.31 2.37 1.34
N THR A 82 -5.28 1.85 2.08
CA THR A 82 -5.28 0.47 2.62
C THR A 82 -5.18 -0.55 1.50
N TYR A 83 -5.99 -0.40 0.44
CA TYR A 83 -5.93 -1.23 -0.75
C TYR A 83 -4.56 -1.15 -1.42
N THR A 84 -4.04 0.05 -1.63
CA THR A 84 -2.76 0.27 -2.32
C THR A 84 -1.59 -0.37 -1.56
N ILE A 85 -1.59 -0.28 -0.22
CA ILE A 85 -0.58 -0.91 0.64
C ILE A 85 -0.60 -2.43 0.46
N MET A 86 -1.77 -3.07 0.50
CA MET A 86 -1.85 -4.53 0.33
C MET A 86 -1.48 -4.97 -1.08
N ILE A 87 -1.91 -4.24 -2.11
CA ILE A 87 -1.50 -4.50 -3.50
C ILE A 87 0.03 -4.42 -3.61
N SER A 88 0.65 -3.39 -3.03
CA SER A 88 2.11 -3.23 -2.99
C SER A 88 2.79 -4.41 -2.27
N GLY A 89 2.25 -4.84 -1.13
CA GLY A 89 2.75 -6.00 -0.38
C GLY A 89 2.76 -7.28 -1.22
N PHE A 90 1.66 -7.55 -1.93
CA PHE A 90 1.58 -8.68 -2.86
C PHE A 90 2.57 -8.58 -4.01
N CYS A 91 2.72 -7.39 -4.60
CA CYS A 91 3.73 -7.15 -5.64
C CYS A 91 5.16 -7.45 -5.16
N VAL A 92 5.52 -7.02 -3.94
CA VAL A 92 6.84 -7.30 -3.35
C VAL A 92 7.07 -8.79 -3.13
N LYS A 93 6.04 -9.54 -2.73
CA LYS A 93 6.06 -11.00 -2.58
C LYS A 93 5.96 -11.76 -3.90
N ARG A 94 5.87 -11.06 -5.05
CA ARG A 94 5.62 -11.63 -6.39
C ARG A 94 4.31 -12.42 -6.49
N LEU A 95 3.33 -12.09 -5.65
CA LEU A 95 1.97 -12.63 -5.63
C LEU A 95 1.08 -11.83 -6.60
N LYS A 96 1.39 -11.96 -7.89
CA LYS A 96 0.83 -11.10 -8.95
C LYS A 96 -0.67 -11.32 -9.14
N GLN A 97 -1.15 -12.55 -9.04
CA GLN A 97 -2.57 -12.86 -9.28
C GLN A 97 -3.43 -12.22 -8.19
N GLU A 98 -2.94 -12.26 -6.96
CA GLU A 98 -3.53 -11.65 -5.76
C GLU A 98 -3.55 -10.12 -5.89
N ALA A 99 -2.43 -9.51 -6.31
CA ALA A 99 -2.36 -8.07 -6.55
C ALA A 99 -3.38 -7.59 -7.61
N VAL A 100 -3.48 -8.30 -8.73
CA VAL A 100 -4.43 -7.96 -9.81
C VAL A 100 -5.87 -8.20 -9.39
N ALA A 101 -6.16 -9.29 -8.67
CA ALA A 101 -7.48 -9.57 -8.13
C ALA A 101 -7.91 -8.49 -7.14
N LEU A 102 -7.00 -8.08 -6.24
CA LEU A 102 -7.26 -7.04 -5.26
C LEU A 102 -7.47 -5.67 -5.90
N PHE A 103 -6.70 -5.33 -6.95
CA PHE A 103 -6.91 -4.11 -7.73
C PHE A 103 -8.27 -4.06 -8.43
N ARG A 104 -8.79 -5.20 -8.90
CA ARG A 104 -10.15 -5.29 -9.44
C ARG A 104 -11.19 -5.12 -8.34
N LYS A 105 -11.06 -5.86 -7.24
CA LYS A 105 -11.95 -5.78 -6.08
C LYS A 105 -12.04 -4.37 -5.51
N MET A 106 -10.92 -3.66 -5.44
CA MET A 106 -10.87 -2.25 -5.02
C MET A 106 -11.89 -1.39 -5.77
N LYS A 107 -11.98 -1.54 -7.11
CA LYS A 107 -12.94 -0.81 -7.94
C LYS A 107 -14.38 -1.25 -7.72
N GLU A 108 -14.60 -2.54 -7.48
CA GLU A 108 -15.93 -3.12 -7.20
C GLU A 108 -16.48 -2.65 -5.85
N ASP A 109 -15.60 -2.57 -4.84
CA ASP A 109 -15.93 -2.11 -3.49
C ASP A 109 -16.16 -0.58 -3.41
N GLY A 110 -15.79 0.15 -4.46
CA GLY A 110 -16.01 1.60 -4.61
C GLY A 110 -14.77 2.49 -4.57
N PRO A 111 -13.74 2.23 -3.74
CA PRO A 111 -12.50 3.01 -3.78
C PRO A 111 -11.84 2.99 -5.16
N LEU A 112 -11.66 4.16 -5.77
CA LEU A 112 -11.03 4.24 -7.09
C LEU A 112 -9.50 4.33 -6.96
N PRO A 113 -8.74 3.59 -7.79
CA PRO A 113 -7.29 3.72 -7.83
C PRO A 113 -6.84 5.14 -8.11
N ASN A 114 -5.86 5.62 -7.34
CA ASN A 114 -5.22 6.91 -7.56
C ASN A 114 -3.90 6.76 -8.33
N ASP A 115 -3.23 7.89 -8.55
CA ASP A 115 -1.89 7.97 -9.15
C ASP A 115 -0.90 6.98 -8.52
N HIS A 116 -0.84 6.93 -7.19
CA HIS A 116 0.06 6.06 -6.46
C HIS A 116 -0.23 4.58 -6.70
N THR A 117 -1.52 4.19 -6.73
CA THR A 117 -1.94 2.82 -7.01
C THR A 117 -1.44 2.35 -8.37
N TYR A 118 -1.61 3.17 -9.42
CA TYR A 118 -1.11 2.88 -10.75
C TYR A 118 0.41 2.77 -10.78
N ASN A 119 1.12 3.73 -10.17
CA ASN A 119 2.58 3.74 -10.15
C ASN A 119 3.16 2.51 -9.45
N VAL A 120 2.56 2.04 -8.35
CA VAL A 120 2.93 0.79 -7.67
C VAL A 120 2.82 -0.41 -8.61
N LEU A 121 1.68 -0.58 -9.28
CA LEU A 121 1.45 -1.70 -10.19
C LEU A 121 2.36 -1.64 -11.42
N ILE A 122 2.54 -0.46 -12.03
CA ILE A 122 3.45 -0.27 -13.16
C ILE A 122 4.85 -0.73 -12.78
N ARG A 123 5.38 -0.24 -11.65
CA ARG A 123 6.71 -0.61 -11.17
C ARG A 123 6.83 -2.11 -10.89
N ALA A 124 5.79 -2.75 -10.37
CA ALA A 124 5.77 -4.18 -10.12
C ALA A 124 5.84 -4.99 -11.43
N HIS A 125 4.95 -4.70 -12.39
CA HIS A 125 4.92 -5.40 -13.68
C HIS A 125 6.22 -5.20 -14.48
N LEU A 126 6.83 -4.02 -14.43
CA LEU A 126 8.13 -3.75 -15.03
C LEU A 126 9.25 -4.62 -14.42
N ARG A 127 9.29 -4.75 -13.09
CA ARG A 127 10.29 -5.59 -12.40
C ARG A 127 10.14 -7.07 -12.75
N ASP A 128 8.91 -7.52 -12.96
CA ASP A 128 8.60 -8.89 -13.41
C ASP A 128 8.80 -9.09 -14.92
N GLY A 129 9.10 -8.03 -15.68
CA GLY A 129 9.30 -8.09 -17.13
C GLY A 129 8.01 -8.17 -17.94
N ASP A 130 6.84 -8.00 -17.31
CA ASP A 130 5.55 -7.96 -17.97
C ASP A 130 5.28 -6.56 -18.56
N LYS A 131 5.93 -6.32 -19.70
CA LYS A 131 5.85 -5.06 -20.44
C LYS A 131 4.42 -4.77 -20.90
N ALA A 132 3.68 -5.78 -21.32
CA ALA A 132 2.32 -5.61 -21.84
C ALA A 132 1.37 -5.09 -20.77
N ALA A 133 1.33 -5.72 -19.59
CA ALA A 133 0.49 -5.24 -18.50
C ALA A 133 0.93 -3.86 -17.98
N SER A 134 2.25 -3.61 -17.92
CA SER A 134 2.76 -2.28 -17.57
C SER A 134 2.29 -1.21 -18.56
N ALA A 135 2.30 -1.48 -19.86
CA ALA A 135 1.85 -0.54 -20.88
C ALA A 135 0.36 -0.23 -20.73
N GLU A 136 -0.48 -1.24 -20.47
CA GLU A 136 -1.91 -1.04 -20.24
C GLU A 136 -2.18 -0.22 -18.97
N LEU A 137 -1.43 -0.45 -17.90
CA LEU A 137 -1.52 0.35 -16.67
C LEU A 137 -1.10 1.81 -16.89
N ILE A 138 -0.06 2.07 -17.69
CA ILE A 138 0.35 3.43 -18.05
C ILE A 138 -0.75 4.15 -18.84
N LYS A 139 -1.35 3.48 -19.83
CA LYS A 139 -2.50 4.04 -20.59
C LYS A 139 -3.67 4.35 -19.68
N GLY A 140 -4.01 3.41 -18.78
CA GLY A 140 -5.06 3.61 -17.78
C GLY A 140 -4.78 4.82 -16.89
N MET A 141 -3.59 4.89 -16.29
CA MET A 141 -3.14 6.03 -15.48
C MET A 141 -3.32 7.37 -16.23
N ARG A 142 -2.90 7.42 -17.50
CA ARG A 142 -3.01 8.60 -18.36
C ARG A 142 -4.46 8.97 -18.69
N SER A 143 -5.34 8.00 -18.93
CA SER A 143 -6.75 8.27 -19.20
C SER A 143 -7.49 8.92 -18.02
N PHE A 144 -7.00 8.72 -16.79
CA PHE A 144 -7.51 9.38 -15.59
C PHE A 144 -6.80 10.72 -15.28
N GLY A 145 -5.89 11.17 -16.14
CA GLY A 145 -5.12 12.40 -15.94
C GLY A 145 -4.00 12.29 -14.90
N PHE A 146 -3.65 11.07 -14.48
CA PHE A 146 -2.55 10.85 -13.55
C PHE A 146 -1.20 10.81 -14.25
N SER A 147 -0.14 11.16 -13.51
CA SER A 147 1.24 11.18 -14.00
C SER A 147 2.08 10.11 -13.32
N ALA A 148 3.18 9.73 -13.98
CA ALA A 148 4.14 8.84 -13.35
C ALA A 148 4.94 9.57 -12.27
N GLU A 149 5.17 8.88 -11.17
CA GLU A 149 6.11 9.32 -10.13
C GLU A 149 7.55 9.29 -10.66
N ALA A 150 8.41 10.12 -10.08
CA ALA A 150 9.85 10.13 -10.39
C ALA A 150 10.49 8.72 -10.25
N SER A 151 10.00 7.92 -9.28
CA SER A 151 10.44 6.54 -9.07
C SER A 151 10.11 5.62 -10.25
N THR A 152 8.96 5.82 -10.91
CA THR A 152 8.50 5.07 -12.09
C THR A 152 9.29 5.49 -13.33
N PHE A 153 9.50 6.79 -13.53
CA PHE A 153 10.39 7.30 -14.59
C PHE A 153 11.82 6.76 -14.43
N GLY A 154 12.36 6.80 -13.22
CA GLY A 154 13.68 6.26 -12.91
C GLY A 154 13.80 4.76 -13.23
N LEU A 155 12.76 3.97 -12.95
CA LEU A 155 12.76 2.56 -13.30
C LEU A 155 12.72 2.34 -14.82
N VAL A 156 11.86 3.06 -15.55
CA VAL A 156 11.77 2.94 -17.01
C VAL A 156 13.08 3.33 -17.68
N THR A 157 13.69 4.46 -17.28
CA THR A 157 14.98 4.92 -17.80
C THR A 157 16.10 3.90 -17.55
N ASN A 158 16.21 3.34 -16.34
CA ASN A 158 17.18 2.28 -16.06
C ASN A 158 16.97 1.05 -16.95
N MET A 159 15.73 0.60 -17.11
CA MET A 159 15.44 -0.56 -17.96
C MET A 159 15.67 -0.29 -19.46
N LEU A 160 15.61 0.97 -19.90
CA LEU A 160 15.99 1.36 -21.26
C LEU A 160 17.51 1.27 -21.47
N HIS A 161 18.29 1.78 -20.52
CA HIS A 161 19.74 1.65 -20.55
C HIS A 161 20.19 0.20 -20.55
N ASP A 162 19.48 -0.68 -19.82
CA ASP A 162 19.73 -2.12 -19.80
C ASP A 162 19.26 -2.85 -21.08
N GLY A 163 18.64 -2.16 -22.05
CA GLY A 163 18.06 -2.78 -23.25
C GLY A 163 16.82 -3.65 -22.99
N ARG A 164 16.22 -3.55 -21.79
CA ARG A 164 15.04 -4.33 -21.39
C ARG A 164 13.73 -3.68 -21.85
N LEU A 165 13.71 -2.38 -22.12
CA LEU A 165 12.56 -1.66 -22.69
C LEU A 165 12.98 -0.93 -23.97
N ASP A 166 12.00 -0.44 -24.72
CA ASP A 166 12.19 0.46 -25.86
C ASP A 166 11.64 1.86 -25.55
N LYS A 167 12.05 2.86 -26.36
CA LYS A 167 11.74 4.27 -26.14
C LYS A 167 10.24 4.57 -26.01
N SER A 168 9.36 3.72 -26.56
CA SER A 168 7.90 3.92 -26.46
C SER A 168 7.42 4.03 -25.01
N PHE A 169 8.07 3.35 -24.06
CA PHE A 169 7.71 3.46 -22.64
C PHE A 169 7.92 4.87 -22.07
N LEU A 170 8.95 5.59 -22.50
CA LEU A 170 9.14 7.00 -22.10
C LEU A 170 8.10 7.91 -22.75
N ASP A 171 7.76 7.63 -24.01
CA ASP A 171 6.75 8.41 -24.73
C ASP A 171 5.37 8.22 -24.10
N MET A 172 5.03 7.01 -23.64
CA MET A 172 3.81 6.73 -22.88
C MET A 172 3.79 7.39 -21.49
N LEU A 173 4.97 7.61 -20.91
CA LEU A 173 5.15 8.30 -19.65
C LEU A 173 5.27 9.82 -19.81
N SER A 174 5.22 10.40 -21.01
CA SER A 174 5.23 11.86 -21.20
C SER A 174 3.81 12.41 -21.17
#